data_AF-A0A7S1MW07-F1
#
_entry.id   AF-A0A7S1MW07-F1
#
_cell.length_a   1.000
_cell.length_b   1.000
_cell.length_c   1.000
_cell.angle_alpha   90.00
_cell.angle_beta   90.00
_cell.angle_gamma   90.00
#
_symmetry.space_group_name_H-M   'P 1'
#
loop_
_entity.id
_entity.type
_entity.pdbx_description
1 polymer ?
#
loop_
_entity_poly.entity_id
_entity_poly.type
_entity_poly.pdbx_seq_one_letter_code
_entity_poly.pdbx_strand_id
1 'polypeptide(L)'
;RLPQALKDKIRAQGLRNSHLLSIAPTGTISLAFADNASNGIEPAFSWAYTRKKRLSQAEGGGFKEYQVEDHAWRLYRHLFGADAPLSEAFVTALELSAADHAAMVAAVAPYIDTSISKTVNVPADYPYEDFQDLYVQAWQSKLKGLATYRPNSV
;
A
#
# COMPACT_ATOMS: atom_id res chain seq x y z
N ARG A 1 14.03 -3.95 -20.70
CA ARG A 1 13.03 -3.00 -20.15
C ARG A 1 13.42 -1.53 -20.32
N LEU A 2 14.68 -1.16 -20.59
CA LEU A 2 15.03 0.22 -20.99
C LEU A 2 15.17 0.36 -22.52
N PRO A 3 14.80 1.50 -23.12
CA PRO A 3 15.09 1.82 -24.51
C PRO A 3 16.60 1.79 -24.79
N GLN A 4 17.00 1.41 -26.02
CA GLN A 4 18.41 1.23 -26.36
C GLN A 4 19.21 2.54 -26.19
N ALA A 5 18.67 3.66 -26.65
CA ALA A 5 19.28 4.98 -26.49
C ALA A 5 19.58 5.34 -25.02
N LEU A 6 18.73 4.92 -24.08
CA LEU A 6 18.97 5.15 -22.65
C LEU A 6 20.11 4.28 -22.12
N LYS A 7 20.17 3.01 -22.53
CA LYS A 7 21.28 2.11 -22.15
C LYS A 7 22.63 2.65 -22.64
N ASP A 8 22.67 3.18 -23.86
CA ASP A 8 23.91 3.71 -24.44
C ASP A 8 24.40 4.96 -23.70
N LYS A 9 23.47 5.84 -23.31
CA LYS A 9 23.79 6.98 -22.42
C LYS A 9 24.35 6.51 -21.07
N ILE A 10 23.72 5.52 -20.44
CA ILE A 10 24.19 4.96 -19.16
C ILE A 10 25.60 4.38 -19.29
N ARG A 11 25.92 3.69 -20.40
CA ARG A 11 27.28 3.16 -20.62
C ARG A 11 28.31 4.25 -20.81
N ALA A 12 27.97 5.32 -21.53
CA ALA A 12 28.89 6.41 -21.82
C ALA A 12 29.16 7.31 -20.60
N GLN A 13 28.15 7.54 -19.75
CA GLN A 13 28.21 8.54 -18.68
C GLN A 13 28.15 7.95 -17.27
N GLY A 14 27.78 6.67 -17.16
CA GLY A 14 27.51 6.02 -15.87
C GLY A 14 26.17 6.45 -15.26
N LEU A 15 25.94 5.98 -14.02
CA LEU A 15 24.88 6.44 -13.14
C LEU A 15 25.51 7.00 -11.86
N ARG A 16 24.94 8.07 -11.32
CA ARG A 16 25.40 8.65 -10.06
C ARG A 16 25.06 7.76 -8.86
N ASN A 17 23.90 7.10 -8.90
CA ASN A 17 23.37 6.27 -7.82
C ASN A 17 23.33 4.80 -8.27
N SER A 18 23.75 3.90 -7.39
CA SER A 18 23.70 2.45 -7.65
C SER A 18 22.29 1.86 -7.57
N HIS A 19 21.40 2.52 -6.83
CA HIS A 19 19.99 2.18 -6.68
C HIS A 19 19.14 3.45 -6.73
N LEU A 20 17.96 3.38 -7.33
CA LEU A 20 17.12 4.53 -7.68
C LEU A 20 15.71 4.45 -7.08
N LEU A 21 15.11 3.27 -7.00
CA LEU A 21 13.69 3.10 -6.71
C LEU A 21 13.46 2.15 -5.52
N SER A 22 12.69 2.65 -4.56
CA SER A 22 12.20 1.90 -3.41
C SER A 22 10.78 2.35 -3.10
N ILE A 23 9.91 1.43 -2.71
CA ILE A 23 8.56 1.77 -2.26
C ILE A 23 8.51 1.54 -0.74
N ALA A 24 8.69 2.63 0.00
CA ALA A 24 8.62 2.66 1.46
C ALA A 24 7.17 2.83 1.96
N PRO A 25 6.86 2.48 3.23
CA PRO A 25 5.55 2.76 3.80
C PRO A 25 5.32 4.27 3.95
N THR A 26 4.16 4.76 3.54
CA THR A 26 3.87 6.21 3.48
C THR A 26 2.79 6.68 4.44
N GLY A 27 2.41 5.89 5.45
CA GLY A 27 1.27 6.16 6.35
C GLY A 27 1.11 7.61 6.81
N THR A 28 2.08 8.13 7.59
CA THR A 28 1.98 9.49 8.13
C THR A 28 2.12 10.57 7.07
N ILE A 29 2.98 10.37 6.07
CA ILE A 29 3.19 11.38 5.01
C ILE A 29 1.98 11.47 4.09
N SER A 30 1.29 10.35 3.82
CA SER A 30 0.08 10.35 3.01
C SER A 30 -1.04 11.11 3.72
N LEU A 31 -1.24 10.83 5.00
CA LEU A 31 -2.20 11.54 5.84
C LEU A 31 -1.91 13.05 5.91
N ALA A 32 -0.63 13.43 6.08
CA ALA A 32 -0.27 14.82 6.32
C ALA A 32 -0.14 15.67 5.03
N PHE A 33 0.29 15.06 3.93
CA PHE A 33 0.73 15.80 2.74
C PHE A 33 0.14 15.29 1.42
N ALA A 34 -0.51 14.13 1.40
CA ALA A 34 -1.15 13.58 0.22
C ALA A 34 -2.66 13.40 0.41
N ASP A 35 -3.27 14.27 1.24
CA ASP A 35 -4.72 14.34 1.47
C ASP A 35 -5.34 12.99 1.87
N ASN A 36 -4.56 12.18 2.59
CA ASN A 36 -4.90 10.83 3.00
C ASN A 36 -5.24 9.89 1.83
N ALA A 37 -4.48 9.97 0.73
CA ALA A 37 -4.52 8.95 -0.31
C ALA A 37 -4.03 7.57 0.21
N SER A 38 -4.35 6.51 -0.53
CA SER A 38 -3.85 5.17 -0.20
C SER A 38 -2.31 5.12 -0.22
N ASN A 39 -1.74 4.26 0.62
CA ASN A 39 -0.32 4.33 0.96
C ASN A 39 0.54 3.50 0.00
N GLY A 40 1.49 4.14 -0.70
CA GLY A 40 2.43 3.46 -1.58
C GLY A 40 1.72 2.80 -2.77
N ILE A 41 1.66 1.47 -2.78
CA ILE A 41 0.87 0.68 -3.74
C ILE A 41 -0.20 -0.16 -3.04
N GLU A 42 -0.56 0.21 -1.81
CA GLU A 42 -1.60 -0.48 -1.06
C GLU A 42 -3.00 -0.02 -1.49
N PRO A 43 -3.97 -0.95 -1.53
CA PRO A 43 -5.38 -0.58 -1.55
C PRO A 43 -5.75 0.19 -0.28
N ALA A 44 -6.85 0.94 -0.30
CA ALA A 44 -7.33 1.60 0.91
C ALA A 44 -7.66 0.56 1.98
N PHE A 45 -7.12 0.71 3.18
CA PHE A 45 -7.47 -0.17 4.30
C PHE A 45 -8.92 0.07 4.75
N SER A 46 -9.30 1.35 4.87
CA SER A 46 -10.67 1.81 5.03
C SER A 46 -10.81 3.18 4.36
N TRP A 47 -11.98 3.46 3.79
CA TRP A 47 -12.28 4.73 3.15
C TRP A 47 -12.54 5.86 4.15
N ALA A 48 -13.06 5.52 5.32
CA ALA A 48 -13.27 6.43 6.44
C ALA A 48 -12.95 5.71 7.76
N TYR A 49 -12.24 6.38 8.67
CA TYR A 49 -11.87 5.80 9.95
C TYR A 49 -11.56 6.87 11.02
N THR A 50 -11.71 6.48 12.29
CA THR A 50 -11.34 7.33 13.42
C THR A 50 -9.89 7.10 13.83
N ARG A 51 -9.11 8.17 13.94
CA ARG A 51 -7.72 8.13 14.42
C ARG A 51 -7.56 8.78 15.78
N LYS A 52 -6.89 8.09 16.71
CA LYS A 52 -6.54 8.62 18.04
C LYS A 52 -5.16 9.27 18.01
N LYS A 53 -5.09 10.58 18.26
CA LYS A 53 -3.84 11.33 18.46
C LYS A 53 -3.61 11.49 19.96
N ARG A 54 -2.42 11.12 20.44
CA ARG A 54 -1.99 11.43 21.81
C ARG A 54 -1.69 12.93 21.91
N LEU A 55 -2.29 13.60 22.88
CA LEU A 55 -2.05 15.02 23.14
C LEU A 55 -0.80 15.19 24.00
N SER A 56 -0.06 16.27 23.77
CA SER A 56 1.03 16.66 24.67
C SER A 56 0.49 17.09 26.03
N GLN A 57 1.34 17.12 27.05
CA GLN A 57 0.96 17.63 28.38
C GLN A 57 0.52 19.11 28.32
N ALA A 58 1.12 19.89 27.42
CA ALA A 58 0.73 21.29 27.17
C ALA A 58 -0.67 21.43 26.54
N GLU A 59 -1.13 20.40 25.81
CA GLU A 59 -2.47 20.31 25.23
C GLU A 59 -3.50 19.65 26.17
N GLY A 60 -3.15 19.43 27.45
CA GLY A 60 -4.04 18.83 28.46
C GLY A 60 -3.89 17.30 28.65
N GLY A 61 -2.94 16.66 27.95
CA GLY A 61 -2.72 15.22 28.03
C GLY A 61 -3.87 14.38 27.45
N GLY A 62 -3.74 13.05 27.52
CA GLY A 62 -4.77 12.13 27.01
C GLY A 62 -4.76 11.92 25.49
N PHE A 63 -5.94 11.66 24.91
CA PHE A 63 -6.12 11.37 23.48
C PHE A 63 -7.25 12.21 22.89
N LYS A 64 -7.10 12.61 21.63
CA LYS A 64 -8.15 13.21 20.83
C LYS A 64 -8.41 12.38 19.59
N GLU A 65 -9.69 12.20 19.26
CA GLU A 65 -10.14 11.48 18.07
C GLU A 65 -10.35 12.43 16.90
N TYR A 66 -10.00 11.96 15.71
CA TYR A 66 -10.15 12.68 14.46
C TYR A 66 -10.81 11.74 13.45
N GLN A 67 -11.84 12.24 12.76
CA GLN A 67 -12.36 11.56 11.58
C GLN A 67 -11.40 11.79 10.43
N VAL A 68 -11.06 10.71 9.74
CA VAL A 68 -10.13 10.70 8.62
C VAL A 68 -10.81 9.98 7.46
N GLU A 69 -10.79 10.61 6.31
CA GLU A 69 -11.42 10.10 5.09
C GLU A 69 -10.40 10.12 3.96
N ASP A 70 -10.40 9.08 3.13
CA ASP A 70 -9.57 9.00 1.93
C ASP A 70 -9.96 10.10 0.91
N HIS A 71 -8.99 10.60 0.16
CA HIS A 71 -9.23 11.63 -0.85
C HIS A 71 -10.26 11.18 -1.90
N ALA A 72 -10.11 9.96 -2.45
CA ALA A 72 -10.99 9.43 -3.49
C ALA A 72 -12.42 9.25 -2.96
N TRP A 73 -12.55 8.83 -1.69
CA TRP A 73 -13.84 8.77 -1.00
C TRP A 73 -14.53 10.13 -0.96
N ARG A 74 -13.85 11.15 -0.44
CA ARG A 74 -14.43 12.50 -0.34
C ARG A 74 -14.77 13.10 -1.69
N LEU A 75 -13.87 12.94 -2.67
CA LEU A 75 -14.10 13.44 -4.02
C LEU A 75 -15.32 12.77 -4.67
N TYR A 76 -15.46 11.45 -4.52
CA TYR A 76 -16.61 10.72 -5.05
C TYR A 76 -17.93 11.19 -4.41
N ARG A 77 -17.97 11.32 -3.09
CA ARG A 77 -19.14 11.85 -2.37
C ARG A 77 -19.47 13.29 -2.76
N HIS A 78 -18.46 14.11 -3.05
CA HIS A 78 -18.66 15.47 -3.55
C HIS A 78 -19.27 15.48 -4.96
N LEU A 79 -18.81 14.62 -5.85
CA LEU A 79 -19.24 14.59 -7.25
C LEU A 79 -20.60 13.92 -7.46
N PHE A 80 -20.89 12.86 -6.71
CA PHE A 80 -22.08 12.01 -6.93
C PHE A 80 -23.13 12.13 -5.82
N GLY A 81 -22.80 12.78 -4.70
CA GLY A 81 -23.67 12.96 -3.54
C GLY A 81 -23.28 12.07 -2.36
N ALA A 82 -23.67 12.50 -1.16
CA ALA A 82 -23.30 11.86 0.11
C ALA A 82 -23.76 10.40 0.20
N ASP A 83 -24.89 10.05 -0.43
CA ASP A 83 -25.50 8.71 -0.36
C ASP A 83 -25.38 7.93 -1.68
N ALA A 84 -24.57 8.40 -2.63
CA ALA A 84 -24.38 7.71 -3.90
C ALA A 84 -23.89 6.26 -3.67
N PRO A 85 -24.43 5.27 -4.40
CA PRO A 85 -23.93 3.91 -4.33
C PRO A 85 -22.49 3.88 -4.84
N LEU A 86 -21.60 3.25 -4.08
CA LEU A 86 -20.19 3.14 -4.47
C LEU A 86 -20.05 2.21 -5.68
N SER A 87 -19.12 2.54 -6.57
CA SER A 87 -18.72 1.64 -7.66
C SER A 87 -17.90 0.46 -7.15
N GLU A 88 -17.78 -0.59 -7.95
CA GLU A 88 -16.90 -1.75 -7.71
C GLU A 88 -15.42 -1.39 -7.46
N ALA A 89 -14.98 -0.20 -7.89
CA ALA A 89 -13.63 0.30 -7.63
C ALA A 89 -13.34 0.62 -6.14
N PHE A 90 -14.37 0.79 -5.29
CA PHE A 90 -14.23 1.08 -3.86
C PHE A 90 -13.95 -0.18 -3.01
N VAL A 91 -13.06 -1.03 -3.49
CA VAL A 91 -12.61 -2.24 -2.79
C VAL A 91 -11.53 -1.90 -1.75
N THR A 92 -11.65 -2.48 -0.56
CA THR A 92 -10.70 -2.30 0.55
C THR A 92 -9.65 -3.42 0.59
N ALA A 93 -8.60 -3.19 1.36
CA ALA A 93 -7.53 -4.17 1.58
C ALA A 93 -8.02 -5.52 2.12
N LEU A 94 -9.11 -5.55 2.88
CA LEU A 94 -9.66 -6.78 3.49
C LEU A 94 -10.60 -7.54 2.54
N GLU A 95 -11.10 -6.88 1.51
CA GLU A 95 -11.98 -7.50 0.49
C GLU A 95 -11.18 -8.16 -0.64
N LEU A 96 -9.91 -7.78 -0.81
CA LEU A 96 -9.02 -8.38 -1.80
C LEU A 96 -8.42 -9.70 -1.31
N SER A 97 -8.31 -10.67 -2.23
CA SER A 97 -7.65 -11.94 -1.94
C SER A 97 -6.15 -11.75 -1.69
N ALA A 98 -5.54 -12.63 -0.89
CA ALA A 98 -4.10 -12.60 -0.66
C ALA A 98 -3.29 -12.74 -1.96
N ALA A 99 -3.81 -13.52 -2.92
CA ALA A 99 -3.25 -13.67 -4.25
C ALA A 99 -3.27 -12.36 -5.05
N ASP A 100 -4.38 -11.59 -5.01
CA ASP A 100 -4.46 -10.29 -5.68
C ASP A 100 -3.49 -9.26 -5.08
N HIS A 101 -3.35 -9.27 -3.76
CA HIS A 101 -2.34 -8.44 -3.08
C HIS A 101 -0.93 -8.80 -3.57
N ALA A 102 -0.59 -10.09 -3.65
CA ALA A 102 0.72 -10.54 -4.12
C ALA A 102 0.93 -10.26 -5.61
N ALA A 103 -0.11 -10.40 -6.44
CA ALA A 103 -0.07 -10.10 -7.86
C ALA A 103 0.25 -8.62 -8.12
N MET A 104 -0.28 -7.71 -7.30
CA MET A 104 0.08 -6.29 -7.37
C MET A 104 1.57 -6.05 -7.09
N VAL A 105 2.15 -6.74 -6.08
CA VAL A 105 3.60 -6.66 -5.81
C VAL A 105 4.37 -7.19 -7.03
N ALA A 106 3.94 -8.29 -7.61
CA ALA A 106 4.58 -8.89 -8.79
C ALA A 106 4.52 -8.04 -10.04
N ALA A 107 3.43 -7.29 -10.24
CA ALA A 107 3.29 -6.37 -11.36
C ALA A 107 4.32 -5.22 -11.29
N VAL A 108 4.62 -4.73 -10.08
CA VAL A 108 5.47 -3.55 -9.86
C VAL A 108 6.94 -3.92 -9.65
N ALA A 109 7.24 -5.05 -8.99
CA ALA A 109 8.58 -5.47 -8.61
C ALA A 109 9.65 -5.41 -9.72
N PRO A 110 9.35 -5.76 -10.99
CA PRO A 110 10.35 -5.70 -12.05
C PRO A 110 10.87 -4.29 -12.41
N TYR A 111 10.20 -3.24 -11.93
CA TYR A 111 10.59 -1.85 -12.15
C TYR A 111 11.29 -1.24 -10.92
N ILE A 112 11.37 -1.98 -9.81
CA ILE A 112 11.96 -1.54 -8.55
C ILE A 112 13.29 -2.26 -8.39
N ASP A 113 14.39 -1.52 -8.30
CA ASP A 113 15.74 -2.08 -8.16
C ASP A 113 16.08 -2.43 -6.71
N THR A 114 15.41 -1.82 -5.72
CA THR A 114 15.43 -2.26 -4.31
C THR A 114 14.19 -3.09 -3.94
N SER A 115 13.40 -2.74 -2.93
CA SER A 115 12.26 -3.54 -2.42
C SER A 115 10.98 -2.72 -2.31
N ILE A 116 9.87 -3.44 -2.11
CA ILE A 116 8.53 -2.88 -1.95
C ILE A 116 8.01 -3.25 -0.56
N SER A 117 7.66 -2.25 0.24
CA SER A 117 7.03 -2.41 1.55
C SER A 117 5.50 -2.33 1.42
N LYS A 118 4.93 -3.32 0.72
CA LYS A 118 3.48 -3.53 0.62
C LYS A 118 3.11 -4.77 1.43
N THR A 119 2.05 -4.65 2.21
CA THR A 119 1.50 -5.75 3.00
C THR A 119 0.49 -6.55 2.18
N VAL A 120 0.60 -7.88 2.25
CA VAL A 120 -0.43 -8.84 1.84
C VAL A 120 -1.28 -9.16 3.06
N ASN A 121 -2.53 -8.68 3.05
CA ASN A 121 -3.46 -9.00 4.13
C ASN A 121 -3.98 -10.42 3.90
N VAL A 122 -3.89 -11.26 4.93
CA VAL A 122 -4.43 -12.63 4.91
C VAL A 122 -5.53 -12.75 5.97
N PRO A 123 -6.67 -13.39 5.65
CA PRO A 123 -7.72 -13.69 6.63
C PRO A 123 -7.20 -14.42 7.88
N ALA A 124 -7.91 -14.27 9.00
CA ALA A 124 -7.52 -14.93 10.25
C ALA A 124 -7.62 -16.46 10.16
N ASP A 125 -8.57 -16.96 9.37
CA ASP A 125 -8.87 -18.36 9.06
C ASP A 125 -8.22 -18.86 7.76
N TYR A 126 -7.26 -18.12 7.21
CA TYR A 126 -6.61 -18.46 5.95
C TYR A 126 -5.91 -19.84 6.02
N PRO A 127 -6.21 -20.79 5.11
CA PRO A 127 -5.65 -22.14 5.16
C PRO A 127 -4.12 -22.14 5.11
N TYR A 128 -3.51 -23.06 5.86
CA TYR A 128 -2.04 -23.16 5.90
C TYR A 128 -1.44 -23.50 4.53
N GLU A 129 -2.09 -24.39 3.78
CA GLU A 129 -1.63 -24.79 2.44
C GLU A 129 -1.64 -23.58 1.48
N ASP A 130 -2.74 -22.82 1.46
CA ASP A 130 -2.85 -21.58 0.68
C ASP A 130 -1.80 -20.53 1.11
N PHE A 131 -1.51 -20.45 2.41
CA PHE A 131 -0.49 -19.54 2.94
C PHE A 131 0.91 -19.95 2.49
N GLN A 132 1.22 -21.26 2.51
CA GLN A 132 2.49 -21.77 2.01
C GLN A 132 2.63 -21.49 0.51
N ASP A 133 1.58 -21.77 -0.26
CA ASP A 133 1.55 -21.57 -1.70
C ASP A 133 1.72 -20.10 -2.10
N LEU A 134 1.23 -19.16 -1.29
CA LEU A 134 1.46 -17.72 -1.48
C LEU A 134 2.96 -17.38 -1.55
N TYR A 135 3.79 -17.99 -0.68
CA TYR A 135 5.25 -17.77 -0.71
C TYR A 135 5.92 -18.49 -1.87
N VAL A 136 5.43 -19.69 -2.24
CA VAL A 136 5.92 -20.41 -3.43
C VAL A 136 5.67 -19.58 -4.69
N GLN A 137 4.47 -19.02 -4.83
CA GLN A 137 4.10 -18.13 -5.94
C GLN A 137 4.93 -16.85 -5.96
N ALA A 138 5.18 -16.24 -4.80
CA ALA A 138 6.05 -15.07 -4.70
C ALA A 138 7.49 -15.38 -5.15
N TRP A 139 8.04 -16.53 -4.75
CA TRP A 139 9.35 -16.98 -5.19
C TRP A 139 9.40 -17.25 -6.71
N GLN A 140 8.40 -17.96 -7.25
CA GLN A 140 8.28 -18.21 -8.70
C GLN A 140 8.15 -16.91 -9.50
N SER A 141 7.49 -15.90 -8.92
CA SER A 141 7.35 -14.55 -9.49
C SER A 141 8.61 -13.69 -9.32
N LYS A 142 9.68 -14.23 -8.75
CA LYS A 142 10.97 -13.56 -8.50
C LYS A 142 10.85 -12.32 -7.62
N LEU A 143 9.90 -12.32 -6.69
CA LEU A 143 9.78 -11.25 -5.71
C LEU A 143 10.97 -11.29 -4.75
N LYS A 144 11.48 -10.10 -4.39
CA LYS A 144 12.60 -9.95 -3.45
C LYS A 144 12.19 -10.18 -2.01
N GLY A 145 10.89 -10.11 -1.72
CA GLY A 145 10.30 -10.34 -0.42
C GLY A 145 8.77 -10.20 -0.48
N LEU A 146 8.09 -10.74 0.53
CA LEU A 146 6.66 -10.64 0.70
C LEU A 146 6.35 -10.47 2.19
N ALA A 147 5.73 -9.35 2.54
CA ALA A 147 5.27 -9.10 3.90
C ALA A 147 3.79 -9.48 4.02
N THR A 148 3.44 -10.34 4.95
CA THR A 148 2.06 -10.75 5.21
C THR A 148 1.59 -10.21 6.56
N TYR A 149 0.36 -9.73 6.64
CA TYR A 149 -0.30 -9.41 7.90
C TYR A 149 -1.54 -10.28 8.06
N ARG A 150 -1.58 -11.03 9.17
CA ARG A 150 -2.75 -11.79 9.59
C ARG A 150 -3.33 -11.10 10.83
N PRO A 151 -4.61 -10.67 10.81
CA PRO A 151 -5.27 -10.15 12.00
C PRO A 151 -5.15 -11.13 13.15
N ASN A 152 -4.80 -10.63 14.33
CA ASN A 152 -4.74 -11.40 15.56
C ASN A 152 -5.40 -10.60 16.70
N SER A 153 -5.69 -11.27 17.81
CA SER A 153 -6.38 -10.68 18.97
C SER A 153 -5.43 -10.01 19.97
N VAL A 154 -4.18 -9.73 19.58
CA VAL A 154 -3.13 -9.17 20.46
C VAL A 154 -2.97 -7.69 20.19
#